data_AF-A0A2J6QUJ8-F1
#
_entry.id   AF-A0A2J6QUJ8-F1
#
_cell.length_a   1.000
_cell.length_b   1.000
_cell.length_c   1.000
_cell.angle_alpha   90.00
_cell.angle_beta   90.00
_cell.angle_gamma   90.00
#
_symmetry.space_group_name_H-M   'P 1'
#
loop_
_entity.id
_entity.type
_entity.pdbx_description
1 polymer ?
#
loop_
_entity_poly.entity_id
_entity_poly.type
_entity_poly.pdbx_seq_one_letter_code
_entity_poly.pdbx_strand_id
1 'polypeptide(L)'
;MGGFFPFSISRLLVLVSFLVCVASATDCEGDIIVSSQQDANIKLAGCDTVTGSIVIASNYSGPLIISNVTVVTGSILINPLYDPTANLFGGQNLTSLQADSVVIMDGGDVTLVELPLLSYVSMSSLQNVTAINVAFVSNGTLNFPALINATDIHVFGAISSMDFTNLTTVSEQLFVSGITKHPSTDLSSIYNGYSYTWGDYEPYQGVDVVFPGLRSAMSIGLWGNISSIFMPNLQTAALPSTADPVNYPFGTGIVVQTFGNALDVNLPAFSNADGIKLEGTLGSIELPSLYNISEAYYVNTTMNMNITTYPLQAAGNLTLLGHLQTINISSIQFIASTEILASTYGIECTSPAIAPSWVANKTLTIDEYYAYRSSNGPWAYICYPGPKFHKKKLYPVSTGGIVGIAVGIGVPLLLFIVWFVHRRGNKKIAREVEKRRQARINSGLNGADGHELQDRCHREPPPVYKEEGESLGTGRADSGVGVGQTPPGYHDAHTFPKDEE
;
A
#
# COMPACT_ATOMS: atom_id res chain seq x y z
N MET A 1 -52.44 -87.62 17.48
CA MET A 1 -51.02 -87.25 17.67
C MET A 1 -50.88 -85.85 17.13
N GLY A 2 -50.60 -84.77 17.84
CA GLY A 2 -50.01 -84.51 19.15
C GLY A 2 -49.30 -83.17 18.97
N GLY A 3 -49.49 -82.20 19.86
CA GLY A 3 -48.73 -80.93 19.78
C GLY A 3 -49.46 -79.71 20.34
N PHE A 4 -49.48 -79.59 21.67
CA PHE A 4 -49.77 -78.38 22.42
C PHE A 4 -48.60 -77.39 22.32
N PHE A 5 -48.88 -76.09 22.10
CA PHE A 5 -48.09 -74.96 22.63
C PHE A 5 -48.96 -73.69 22.69
N PRO A 6 -49.21 -73.10 23.88
CA PRO A 6 -49.78 -71.77 24.00
C PRO A 6 -48.64 -70.75 24.23
N PHE A 7 -48.38 -69.87 23.26
CA PHE A 7 -47.52 -68.71 23.48
C PHE A 7 -48.35 -67.55 24.03
N SER A 8 -48.04 -67.21 25.28
CA SER A 8 -48.50 -66.05 26.02
C SER A 8 -48.03 -64.75 25.33
N ILE A 9 -48.97 -63.97 24.78
CA ILE A 9 -48.73 -62.60 24.33
C ILE A 9 -48.84 -61.70 25.55
N SER A 10 -47.75 -61.62 26.31
CA SER A 10 -47.59 -60.61 27.36
C SER A 10 -47.33 -59.26 26.69
N ARG A 11 -48.35 -58.39 26.71
CA ARG A 11 -48.27 -57.00 26.23
C ARG A 11 -47.32 -56.21 27.14
N LEU A 12 -46.03 -56.19 26.79
CA LEU A 12 -45.06 -55.26 27.37
C LEU A 12 -45.15 -53.94 26.60
N LEU A 13 -45.91 -53.00 27.17
CA LEU A 13 -46.02 -51.61 26.74
C LEU A 13 -44.73 -50.89 27.17
N VAL A 14 -43.69 -50.92 26.33
CA VAL A 14 -42.49 -50.11 26.52
C VAL A 14 -42.80 -48.71 26.00
N LEU A 15 -43.23 -47.83 26.90
CA LEU A 15 -43.21 -46.38 26.70
C LEU A 15 -41.73 -45.95 26.65
N VAL A 16 -41.15 -45.96 25.45
CA VAL A 16 -39.90 -45.25 25.18
C VAL A 16 -40.25 -43.77 25.14
N SER A 17 -40.21 -43.12 26.28
CA SER A 17 -40.14 -41.66 26.36
C SER A 17 -38.83 -41.23 25.71
N PHE A 18 -38.87 -40.95 24.40
CA PHE A 18 -37.87 -40.12 23.75
C PHE A 18 -37.98 -38.73 24.40
N LEU A 19 -37.24 -38.55 25.50
CA LEU A 19 -36.85 -37.23 25.98
C LEU A 19 -35.89 -36.70 24.90
N VAL A 20 -36.46 -36.14 23.83
CA VAL A 20 -35.70 -35.28 22.93
C VAL A 20 -35.36 -34.07 23.81
N CYS A 21 -34.16 -34.07 24.39
CA CYS A 21 -33.54 -32.81 24.82
C CYS A 21 -33.44 -31.99 23.54
N VAL A 22 -34.45 -31.17 23.30
CA VAL A 22 -34.31 -30.02 22.42
C VAL A 22 -33.26 -29.20 23.15
N ALA A 23 -32.00 -29.35 22.74
CA ALA A 23 -30.95 -28.43 23.14
C ALA A 23 -31.43 -27.08 22.62
N SER A 24 -32.07 -26.31 23.51
CA SER A 24 -32.41 -24.94 23.22
C SER A 24 -31.08 -24.26 22.97
N ALA A 25 -30.92 -23.75 21.76
CA ALA A 25 -29.89 -22.78 21.44
C ALA A 25 -29.83 -21.77 22.59
N THR A 26 -28.67 -21.68 23.24
CA THR A 26 -28.48 -20.79 24.38
C THR A 26 -27.62 -19.65 23.88
N ASP A 27 -28.29 -18.54 23.62
CA ASP A 27 -27.65 -17.31 23.18
C ASP A 27 -26.92 -16.66 24.36
N CYS A 28 -25.64 -16.39 24.18
CA CYS A 28 -24.80 -15.68 25.12
C CYS A 28 -24.60 -14.25 24.63
N GLU A 29 -25.22 -13.29 25.32
CA GLU A 29 -25.20 -11.88 24.94
C GLU A 29 -23.99 -11.13 25.51
N GLY A 30 -23.46 -10.19 24.71
CA GLY A 30 -22.39 -9.28 25.10
C GLY A 30 -20.99 -9.80 24.79
N ASP A 31 -20.00 -8.93 25.00
CA ASP A 31 -18.59 -9.30 24.78
C ASP A 31 -18.09 -10.22 25.90
N ILE A 32 -17.54 -11.37 25.50
CA ILE A 32 -17.04 -12.40 26.40
C ILE A 32 -15.53 -12.30 26.49
N ILE A 33 -15.04 -11.73 27.60
CA ILE A 33 -13.60 -11.65 27.87
C ILE A 33 -13.12 -12.95 28.51
N VAL A 34 -12.13 -13.63 27.93
CA VAL A 34 -11.56 -14.88 28.45
C VAL A 34 -10.10 -14.70 28.88
N SER A 35 -9.78 -15.08 30.10
CA SER A 35 -8.42 -14.90 30.68
C SER A 35 -7.63 -16.20 30.85
N SER A 36 -8.28 -17.35 30.68
CA SER A 36 -7.69 -18.69 30.70
C SER A 36 -8.63 -19.68 30.03
N GLN A 37 -8.16 -20.88 29.70
CA GLN A 37 -9.04 -21.93 29.15
C GLN A 37 -10.18 -22.30 30.12
N GLN A 38 -9.91 -22.30 31.43
CA GLN A 38 -10.95 -22.59 32.43
C GLN A 38 -12.03 -21.49 32.45
N ASP A 39 -11.63 -20.23 32.34
CA ASP A 39 -12.54 -19.08 32.24
C ASP A 39 -13.37 -19.15 30.96
N ALA A 40 -12.76 -19.47 29.82
CA ALA A 40 -13.45 -19.71 28.56
C ALA A 40 -14.49 -20.84 28.68
N ASN A 41 -14.11 -21.98 29.26
CA ASN A 41 -15.01 -23.11 29.46
C ASN A 41 -16.21 -22.77 30.35
N ILE A 42 -16.04 -21.91 31.34
CA ILE A 42 -17.13 -21.48 32.25
C ILE A 42 -18.04 -20.47 31.55
N LYS A 43 -17.47 -19.46 30.90
CA LYS A 43 -18.22 -18.37 30.27
C LYS A 43 -18.95 -18.78 29.00
N LEU A 44 -18.41 -19.77 28.28
CA LEU A 44 -19.00 -20.32 27.05
C LEU A 44 -19.77 -21.62 27.32
N ALA A 45 -19.95 -22.01 28.58
CA ALA A 45 -20.65 -23.24 28.94
C ALA A 45 -22.11 -23.19 28.46
N GLY A 46 -22.46 -24.07 27.53
CA GLY A 46 -23.81 -24.16 26.98
C GLY A 46 -24.12 -23.16 25.87
N CYS A 47 -23.23 -22.20 25.59
CA CYS A 47 -23.41 -21.25 24.50
C CYS A 47 -23.27 -21.97 23.15
N ASP A 48 -24.24 -21.77 22.26
CA ASP A 48 -24.13 -22.15 20.85
C ASP A 48 -24.02 -20.92 19.94
N THR A 49 -24.57 -19.79 20.37
CA THR A 49 -24.45 -18.49 19.71
C THR A 49 -23.86 -17.48 20.69
N VAL A 50 -22.83 -16.73 20.25
CA VAL A 50 -22.32 -15.56 20.96
C VAL A 50 -22.76 -14.30 20.23
N THR A 51 -23.65 -13.54 20.84
CA THR A 51 -24.10 -12.23 20.33
C THR A 51 -23.18 -11.15 20.87
N GLY A 52 -21.99 -11.06 20.30
CA GLY A 52 -20.90 -10.19 20.75
C GLY A 52 -19.53 -10.72 20.31
N SER A 53 -18.48 -10.09 20.81
CA SER A 53 -17.10 -10.50 20.53
C SER A 53 -16.57 -11.45 21.60
N ILE A 54 -15.66 -12.36 21.22
CA ILE A 54 -14.86 -13.15 22.16
C ILE A 54 -13.50 -12.47 22.26
N VAL A 55 -13.24 -11.87 23.42
CA VAL A 55 -12.06 -11.04 23.66
C VAL A 55 -11.06 -11.82 24.50
N ILE A 56 -9.89 -12.13 23.92
CA ILE A 56 -8.81 -12.85 24.61
C ILE A 56 -8.04 -11.87 25.48
N ALA A 57 -8.08 -12.04 26.79
CA ALA A 57 -7.42 -11.12 27.72
C ALA A 57 -5.90 -11.10 27.51
N SER A 58 -5.28 -9.96 27.82
CA SER A 58 -3.85 -9.74 27.60
C SER A 58 -2.93 -10.70 28.36
N ASN A 59 -3.43 -11.27 29.46
CA ASN A 59 -2.71 -12.22 30.30
C ASN A 59 -3.02 -13.70 29.97
N TYR A 60 -3.79 -13.96 28.91
CA TYR A 60 -4.05 -15.33 28.46
C TYR A 60 -2.75 -16.02 28.05
N SER A 61 -2.60 -17.29 28.43
CA SER A 61 -1.42 -18.10 28.14
C SER A 61 -1.81 -19.51 27.74
N GLY A 62 -1.09 -20.08 26.78
CA GLY A 62 -1.32 -21.42 26.26
C GLY A 62 -2.38 -21.47 25.15
N PRO A 63 -2.97 -22.64 24.89
CA PRO A 63 -3.97 -22.81 23.84
C PRO A 63 -5.33 -22.25 24.26
N LEU A 64 -6.10 -21.73 23.30
CA LEU A 64 -7.52 -21.41 23.45
C LEU A 64 -8.36 -22.32 22.56
N ILE A 65 -9.26 -23.08 23.19
CA ILE A 65 -10.21 -23.98 22.54
C ILE A 65 -11.62 -23.46 22.83
N ILE A 66 -12.36 -23.13 21.77
CA ILE A 66 -13.76 -22.71 21.80
C ILE A 66 -14.59 -23.87 21.24
N SER A 67 -15.31 -24.54 22.13
CA SER A 67 -16.16 -25.69 21.82
C SER A 67 -17.63 -25.31 21.85
N ASN A 68 -18.45 -26.00 21.05
CA ASN A 68 -19.92 -25.88 21.00
C ASN A 68 -20.49 -24.56 20.47
N VAL A 69 -19.72 -23.47 20.45
CA VAL A 69 -20.12 -22.22 19.78
C VAL A 69 -20.09 -22.42 18.27
N THR A 70 -21.24 -22.21 17.63
CA THR A 70 -21.45 -22.36 16.19
C THR A 70 -21.57 -21.02 15.46
N VAL A 71 -22.05 -19.99 16.15
CA VAL A 71 -22.25 -18.65 15.60
C VAL A 71 -21.61 -17.62 16.52
N VAL A 72 -20.86 -16.69 15.94
CA VAL A 72 -20.34 -15.50 16.63
C VAL A 72 -20.73 -14.28 15.79
N THR A 73 -21.47 -13.34 16.36
CA THR A 73 -21.89 -12.11 15.62
C THR A 73 -20.87 -10.98 15.74
N GLY A 74 -19.82 -11.17 16.54
CA GLY A 74 -18.72 -10.23 16.69
C GLY A 74 -17.39 -10.89 16.38
N SER A 75 -16.31 -10.25 16.82
CA SER A 75 -14.95 -10.67 16.48
C SER A 75 -14.35 -11.61 17.51
N ILE A 76 -13.41 -12.45 17.09
CA ILE A 76 -12.47 -13.12 17.98
C ILE A 76 -11.16 -12.34 17.90
N LEU A 77 -10.87 -11.58 18.94
CA LEU A 77 -9.73 -10.67 18.97
C LEU A 77 -9.03 -10.71 20.32
N ILE A 78 -7.77 -10.31 20.32
CA ILE A 78 -7.03 -10.09 21.56
C ILE A 78 -7.43 -8.73 22.10
N ASN A 79 -7.73 -8.65 23.39
CA ASN A 79 -8.05 -7.40 24.06
C ASN A 79 -6.95 -6.38 23.73
N PRO A 80 -7.24 -5.33 22.96
CA PRO A 80 -6.31 -4.25 22.76
C PRO A 80 -6.37 -3.43 24.04
N LEU A 81 -5.69 -3.90 25.09
CA LEU A 81 -5.15 -2.98 26.06
C LEU A 81 -4.05 -2.23 25.32
N TYR A 82 -4.46 -1.31 24.45
CA TYR A 82 -3.62 -0.25 23.97
C TYR A 82 -3.37 0.65 25.17
N ASP A 83 -2.42 0.24 26.00
CA ASP A 83 -1.76 1.13 26.92
C ASP A 83 -0.60 1.74 26.15
N PRO A 84 -0.73 2.98 25.62
CA PRO A 84 0.33 3.64 24.88
C PRO A 84 1.60 3.85 25.71
N THR A 85 1.53 3.65 27.04
CA THR A 85 2.69 3.76 27.93
C THR A 85 3.42 2.43 28.12
N ALA A 86 2.76 1.30 27.90
CA ALA A 86 3.33 -0.02 28.19
C ALA A 86 4.09 -0.64 27.01
N ASN A 87 3.86 -0.22 25.76
CA ASN A 87 4.38 -0.89 24.55
C ASN A 87 4.13 -2.42 24.52
N LEU A 88 3.22 -2.92 25.36
CA LEU A 88 2.92 -4.33 25.50
C LEU A 88 1.55 -4.56 24.90
N PHE A 89 1.53 -5.05 23.67
CA PHE A 89 0.34 -5.66 23.10
C PHE A 89 -0.03 -6.89 23.95
N GLY A 90 -1.30 -6.98 24.31
CA GLY A 90 -1.81 -8.09 25.12
C GLY A 90 -1.67 -9.45 24.41
N GLY A 91 -1.77 -10.53 25.18
CA GLY A 91 -1.96 -11.88 24.65
C GLY A 91 -0.68 -12.62 24.31
N GLN A 92 0.50 -12.09 24.66
CA GLN A 92 1.81 -12.55 24.20
C GLN A 92 2.08 -14.06 24.30
N ASN A 93 1.38 -14.73 25.21
CA ASN A 93 1.56 -16.15 25.48
C ASN A 93 0.48 -17.06 24.87
N LEU A 94 -0.42 -16.55 24.03
CA LEU A 94 -1.37 -17.39 23.28
C LEU A 94 -0.57 -18.24 22.29
N THR A 95 -0.66 -19.57 22.43
CA THR A 95 0.08 -20.50 21.56
C THR A 95 -0.73 -20.98 20.37
N SER A 96 -2.05 -21.07 20.53
CA SER A 96 -2.97 -21.50 19.48
C SER A 96 -4.41 -21.06 19.74
N LEU A 97 -5.19 -20.95 18.66
CA LEU A 97 -6.65 -20.78 18.69
C LEU A 97 -7.33 -21.92 17.92
N GLN A 98 -8.29 -22.59 18.55
CA GLN A 98 -9.12 -23.61 17.94
C GLN A 98 -10.59 -23.29 18.19
N ALA A 99 -11.34 -22.98 17.14
CA ALA A 99 -12.77 -22.73 17.19
C ALA A 99 -13.49 -23.55 16.11
N ASP A 100 -13.20 -24.85 16.09
CA ASP A 100 -13.60 -25.77 15.00
C ASP A 100 -15.12 -25.99 14.90
N SER A 101 -15.88 -25.65 15.93
CA SER A 101 -17.35 -25.68 15.90
C SER A 101 -17.97 -24.44 15.27
N VAL A 102 -17.23 -23.32 15.15
CA VAL A 102 -17.74 -22.07 14.60
C VAL A 102 -17.95 -22.23 13.11
N VAL A 103 -19.18 -22.01 12.66
CA VAL A 103 -19.60 -22.13 11.26
C VAL A 103 -19.75 -20.76 10.62
N ILE A 104 -20.22 -19.78 11.38
CA ILE A 104 -20.54 -18.44 10.88
C ILE A 104 -19.94 -17.39 11.83
N MET A 105 -19.22 -16.42 11.24
CA MET A 105 -18.89 -15.15 11.89
C MET A 105 -19.60 -14.01 11.17
N ASP A 106 -20.73 -13.57 11.71
CA ASP A 106 -21.61 -12.60 11.06
C ASP A 106 -21.18 -11.17 11.39
N GLY A 107 -20.48 -10.50 10.47
CA GLY A 107 -19.94 -9.16 10.68
C GLY A 107 -18.71 -9.10 11.60
N GLY A 108 -18.19 -10.26 12.00
CA GLY A 108 -17.03 -10.40 12.87
C GLY A 108 -15.75 -10.78 12.15
N ASP A 109 -14.63 -10.48 12.81
CA ASP A 109 -13.27 -10.74 12.33
C ASP A 109 -12.51 -11.71 13.24
N VAL A 110 -11.52 -12.40 12.70
CA VAL A 110 -10.50 -13.11 13.47
C VAL A 110 -9.23 -12.27 13.46
N THR A 111 -8.90 -11.60 14.56
CA THR A 111 -7.75 -10.69 14.65
C THR A 111 -6.74 -11.17 15.69
N LEU A 112 -5.68 -11.81 15.22
CA LEU A 112 -4.61 -12.42 16.00
C LEU A 112 -3.25 -11.91 15.50
N VAL A 113 -2.94 -10.66 15.83
CA VAL A 113 -1.68 -10.01 15.46
C VAL A 113 -0.76 -9.89 16.67
N GLU A 114 0.54 -9.76 16.42
CA GLU A 114 1.57 -9.49 17.44
C GLU A 114 1.68 -10.56 18.55
N LEU A 115 1.44 -11.83 18.18
CA LEU A 115 1.54 -12.97 19.08
C LEU A 115 2.83 -13.78 18.82
N PRO A 116 3.88 -13.62 19.65
CA PRO A 116 5.17 -14.26 19.41
C PRO A 116 5.14 -15.79 19.53
N LEU A 117 4.23 -16.34 20.35
CA LEU A 117 4.11 -17.78 20.56
C LEU A 117 3.01 -18.45 19.72
N LEU A 118 2.22 -17.66 18.97
CA LEU A 118 1.16 -18.22 18.15
C LEU A 118 1.77 -19.05 17.03
N SER A 119 1.30 -20.30 16.91
CA SER A 119 1.78 -21.24 15.89
C SER A 119 0.64 -21.94 15.15
N TYR A 120 -0.59 -21.89 15.66
CA TYR A 120 -1.72 -22.63 15.08
C TYR A 120 -3.04 -21.89 15.26
N VAL A 121 -3.79 -21.69 14.17
CA VAL A 121 -5.16 -21.17 14.17
C VAL A 121 -6.05 -22.09 13.33
N SER A 122 -7.14 -22.57 13.92
CA SER A 122 -8.06 -23.49 13.26
C SER A 122 -9.52 -23.10 13.50
N MET A 123 -10.28 -23.01 12.42
CA MET A 123 -11.74 -22.91 12.44
C MET A 123 -12.28 -23.79 11.31
N SER A 124 -12.11 -25.11 11.47
CA SER A 124 -12.30 -26.07 10.38
C SER A 124 -13.72 -26.15 9.81
N SER A 125 -14.73 -25.69 10.55
CA SER A 125 -16.12 -25.63 10.07
C SER A 125 -16.57 -24.24 9.59
N LEU A 126 -15.72 -23.21 9.71
CA LEU A 126 -16.06 -21.84 9.37
C LEU A 126 -16.29 -21.72 7.87
N GLN A 127 -17.47 -21.23 7.46
CA GLN A 127 -17.85 -21.08 6.06
C GLN A 127 -17.81 -19.64 5.58
N ASN A 128 -18.18 -18.68 6.45
CA ASN A 128 -18.24 -17.26 6.14
C ASN A 128 -17.65 -16.45 7.29
N VAL A 129 -16.83 -15.47 6.95
CA VAL A 129 -16.21 -14.51 7.88
C VAL A 129 -16.07 -13.16 7.19
N THR A 130 -16.03 -12.08 7.96
CA THR A 130 -15.73 -10.77 7.39
C THR A 130 -14.22 -10.69 7.13
N ALA A 131 -13.39 -10.58 8.15
CA ALA A 131 -11.93 -10.58 7.96
C ALA A 131 -11.20 -11.67 8.74
N ILE A 132 -10.09 -12.15 8.18
CA ILE A 132 -9.07 -12.92 8.89
C ILE A 132 -7.77 -12.11 8.88
N ASN A 133 -7.30 -11.68 10.05
CA ASN A 133 -6.06 -10.94 10.24
C ASN A 133 -5.15 -11.69 11.20
N VAL A 134 -4.20 -12.47 10.69
CA VAL A 134 -3.32 -13.32 11.51
C VAL A 134 -1.85 -13.06 11.18
N ALA A 135 -1.03 -12.86 12.21
CA ALA A 135 0.41 -12.71 12.06
C ALA A 135 1.17 -13.76 12.88
N PHE A 136 2.11 -14.45 12.26
CA PHE A 136 2.95 -15.45 12.90
C PHE A 136 4.39 -14.98 13.01
N VAL A 137 4.97 -15.08 14.20
CA VAL A 137 6.40 -14.82 14.39
C VAL A 137 7.24 -16.05 14.03
N SER A 138 6.70 -17.26 14.23
CA SER A 138 7.39 -18.51 13.92
C SER A 138 6.43 -19.64 13.50
N ASN A 139 6.78 -20.37 12.43
CA ASN A 139 6.15 -21.61 11.94
C ASN A 139 4.62 -21.70 12.13
N GLY A 140 3.91 -20.69 11.63
CA GLY A 140 2.46 -20.61 11.71
C GLY A 140 1.74 -21.60 10.82
N THR A 141 0.61 -22.12 11.28
CA THR A 141 -0.31 -22.95 10.50
C THR A 141 -1.72 -22.40 10.59
N LEU A 142 -2.38 -22.24 9.44
CA LEU A 142 -3.79 -21.86 9.33
C LEU A 142 -4.62 -23.03 8.79
N ASN A 143 -5.75 -23.30 9.41
CA ASN A 143 -6.64 -24.40 9.03
C ASN A 143 -8.10 -23.91 8.92
N PHE A 144 -8.52 -23.60 7.68
CA PHE A 144 -9.86 -23.12 7.31
C PHE A 144 -10.43 -23.89 6.10
N PRO A 145 -10.44 -25.24 6.10
CA PRO A 145 -10.82 -26.05 4.95
C PRO A 145 -12.26 -25.83 4.50
N ALA A 146 -13.19 -25.46 5.40
CA ALA A 146 -14.58 -25.23 5.06
C ALA A 146 -14.89 -23.78 4.64
N LEU A 147 -13.91 -22.86 4.69
CA LEU A 147 -14.15 -21.45 4.39
C LEU A 147 -14.51 -21.30 2.92
N ILE A 148 -15.65 -20.67 2.64
CA ILE A 148 -16.18 -20.48 1.27
C ILE A 148 -16.02 -19.02 0.86
N ASN A 149 -16.35 -18.10 1.76
CA ASN A 149 -16.33 -16.66 1.52
C ASN A 149 -15.63 -15.92 2.66
N ALA A 150 -14.82 -14.93 2.29
CA ALA A 150 -14.31 -13.91 3.19
C ALA A 150 -14.45 -12.53 2.54
N THR A 151 -14.50 -11.46 3.35
CA THR A 151 -14.29 -10.10 2.83
C THR A 151 -12.80 -9.85 2.65
N ASP A 152 -12.03 -10.01 3.72
CA ASP A 152 -10.58 -9.79 3.73
C ASP A 152 -9.84 -10.97 4.36
N ILE A 153 -8.67 -11.30 3.82
CA ILE A 153 -7.75 -12.27 4.41
C ILE A 153 -6.36 -11.68 4.36
N HIS A 154 -5.81 -11.36 5.53
CA HIS A 154 -4.46 -10.88 5.71
C HIS A 154 -3.66 -11.83 6.60
N VAL A 155 -2.65 -12.45 6.00
CA VAL A 155 -1.76 -13.40 6.69
C VAL A 155 -0.33 -12.90 6.61
N PHE A 156 0.33 -12.79 7.76
CA PHE A 156 1.68 -12.24 7.86
C PHE A 156 2.66 -13.18 8.55
N GLY A 157 3.93 -13.01 8.22
CA GLY A 157 5.07 -13.54 8.96
C GLY A 157 5.49 -14.96 8.54
N ALA A 158 5.97 -15.73 9.50
CA ALA A 158 6.58 -17.03 9.27
C ALA A 158 5.52 -18.13 9.08
N ILE A 159 4.99 -18.26 7.87
CA ILE A 159 3.90 -19.19 7.54
C ILE A 159 4.48 -20.52 7.05
N SER A 160 4.13 -21.61 7.73
CA SER A 160 4.55 -22.96 7.35
C SER A 160 3.54 -23.67 6.45
N SER A 161 2.23 -23.46 6.71
CA SER A 161 1.16 -24.02 5.89
C SER A 161 -0.15 -23.25 6.08
N MET A 162 -1.01 -23.29 5.06
CA MET A 162 -2.35 -22.72 5.08
C MET A 162 -3.31 -23.65 4.34
N ASP A 163 -4.44 -23.97 4.94
CA ASP A 163 -5.53 -24.72 4.29
C ASP A 163 -6.75 -23.81 4.11
N PHE A 164 -6.95 -23.40 2.85
CA PHE A 164 -8.13 -22.66 2.38
C PHE A 164 -8.76 -23.40 1.18
N THR A 165 -8.82 -24.74 1.26
CA THR A 165 -9.16 -25.60 0.11
C THR A 165 -10.48 -25.21 -0.57
N ASN A 166 -11.51 -24.85 0.20
CA ASN A 166 -12.83 -24.49 -0.32
C ASN A 166 -13.06 -22.99 -0.51
N LEU A 167 -12.07 -22.13 -0.24
CA LEU A 167 -12.23 -20.68 -0.35
C LEU A 167 -12.48 -20.33 -1.81
N THR A 168 -13.67 -19.81 -2.12
CA THR A 168 -14.07 -19.48 -3.50
C THR A 168 -13.97 -18.00 -3.79
N THR A 169 -14.28 -17.16 -2.79
CA THR A 169 -14.43 -15.71 -2.97
C THR A 169 -13.78 -14.98 -1.81
N VAL A 170 -12.94 -13.99 -2.14
CA VAL A 170 -12.52 -12.93 -1.23
C VAL A 170 -13.09 -11.64 -1.78
N SER A 171 -14.11 -11.04 -1.14
CA SER A 171 -14.81 -9.93 -1.78
C SER A 171 -13.97 -8.66 -1.84
N GLU A 172 -12.95 -8.50 -1.01
CA GLU A 172 -12.02 -7.37 -1.02
C GLU A 172 -10.57 -7.85 -1.17
N GLN A 173 -9.78 -7.90 -0.09
CA GLN A 173 -8.34 -8.10 -0.18
C GLN A 173 -7.89 -9.48 0.29
N LEU A 174 -7.10 -10.16 -0.55
CA LEU A 174 -6.30 -11.32 -0.17
C LEU A 174 -4.83 -10.92 -0.09
N PHE A 175 -4.30 -10.77 1.11
CA PHE A 175 -2.92 -10.39 1.35
C PHE A 175 -2.16 -11.49 2.10
N VAL A 176 -1.05 -11.96 1.53
CA VAL A 176 -0.14 -12.91 2.16
C VAL A 176 1.27 -12.34 2.14
N SER A 177 1.88 -12.20 3.31
CA SER A 177 3.24 -11.68 3.46
C SER A 177 4.13 -12.59 4.27
N GLY A 178 5.19 -13.14 3.65
CA GLY A 178 6.21 -13.97 4.28
C GLY A 178 7.30 -13.18 5.02
N ILE A 179 7.02 -11.94 5.47
CA ILE A 179 7.97 -11.02 6.09
C ILE A 179 7.63 -10.84 7.57
N THR A 180 8.60 -10.97 8.49
CA THR A 180 8.31 -10.90 9.95
C THR A 180 8.57 -9.58 10.62
N LYS A 181 9.34 -8.70 9.99
CA LYS A 181 9.43 -7.34 10.48
C LYS A 181 8.14 -6.65 10.07
N HIS A 182 7.10 -6.94 10.83
CA HIS A 182 5.96 -6.07 10.94
C HIS A 182 6.56 -4.68 11.14
N PRO A 183 6.29 -3.69 10.27
CA PRO A 183 6.52 -2.31 10.64
C PRO A 183 5.67 -2.12 11.88
N SER A 184 6.30 -2.24 13.04
CA SER A 184 5.65 -2.31 14.33
C SER A 184 4.69 -1.14 14.41
N THR A 185 3.43 -1.42 14.74
CA THR A 185 2.34 -0.48 15.03
C THR A 185 1.57 0.14 13.87
N ASP A 186 2.00 0.05 12.62
CA ASP A 186 1.28 0.75 11.55
C ASP A 186 1.01 -0.13 10.33
N LEU A 187 -0.11 -0.86 10.38
CA LEU A 187 -0.68 -1.50 9.19
C LEU A 187 -0.87 -0.46 8.07
N SER A 188 -1.11 0.82 8.39
CA SER A 188 -1.20 1.88 7.38
C SER A 188 0.09 2.02 6.59
N SER A 189 1.25 1.71 7.16
CA SER A 189 2.51 1.77 6.43
C SER A 189 2.62 0.66 5.36
N ILE A 190 2.13 -0.55 5.67
CA ILE A 190 1.96 -1.64 4.67
C ILE A 190 0.95 -1.18 3.60
N TYR A 191 -0.15 -0.59 4.06
CA TYR A 191 -1.21 0.00 3.24
C TYR A 191 -0.88 1.38 2.66
N ASN A 192 0.36 1.89 2.68
CA ASN A 192 0.65 3.18 2.04
C ASN A 192 1.54 3.02 0.81
N GLY A 193 1.79 1.77 0.38
CA GLY A 193 2.48 1.47 -0.87
C GLY A 193 3.89 2.06 -0.94
N TYR A 194 4.45 2.51 0.18
CA TYR A 194 5.80 3.01 0.22
C TYR A 194 6.71 1.84 -0.13
N SER A 195 7.41 1.99 -1.25
CA SER A 195 8.47 1.10 -1.73
C SER A 195 9.48 0.89 -0.62
N TYR A 196 9.25 -0.09 0.25
CA TYR A 196 10.22 -0.52 1.22
C TYR A 196 11.44 -0.99 0.45
N THR A 197 12.57 -0.36 0.74
CA THR A 197 13.85 -0.68 0.12
C THR A 197 14.18 -2.13 0.42
N TRP A 198 14.44 -2.92 -0.63
CA TRP A 198 14.73 -4.36 -0.65
C TRP A 198 15.81 -4.88 0.34
N GLY A 199 16.45 -4.02 1.13
CA GLY A 199 17.67 -4.31 1.88
C GLY A 199 17.53 -4.72 3.35
N ASP A 200 16.37 -4.52 3.99
CA ASP A 200 16.25 -4.67 5.46
C ASP A 200 15.47 -5.90 5.93
N TYR A 201 15.11 -6.81 5.01
CA TYR A 201 14.33 -8.00 5.35
C TYR A 201 15.19 -9.25 5.30
N GLU A 202 15.30 -9.95 6.43
CA GLU A 202 15.81 -11.31 6.45
C GLU A 202 14.74 -12.24 5.84
N PRO A 203 15.02 -12.92 4.71
CA PRO A 203 14.05 -13.78 4.07
C PRO A 203 13.74 -14.99 4.97
N TYR A 204 12.47 -15.21 5.27
CA TYR A 204 12.02 -16.42 5.95
C TYR A 204 12.08 -17.64 5.03
N GLN A 205 11.75 -18.80 5.60
CA GLN A 205 11.36 -19.97 4.82
C GLN A 205 10.31 -19.53 3.78
N GLY A 206 10.49 -20.01 2.55
CA GLY A 206 9.59 -19.62 1.48
C GLY A 206 8.16 -20.12 1.72
N VAL A 207 7.18 -19.27 1.44
CA VAL A 207 5.76 -19.51 1.68
C VAL A 207 5.10 -20.09 0.43
N ASP A 208 4.40 -21.19 0.58
CA ASP A 208 3.53 -21.75 -0.46
C ASP A 208 2.13 -21.12 -0.37
N VAL A 209 1.72 -20.44 -1.43
CA VAL A 209 0.44 -19.72 -1.50
C VAL A 209 -0.57 -20.59 -2.26
N VAL A 210 -1.37 -21.36 -1.52
CA VAL A 210 -2.23 -22.41 -2.07
C VAL A 210 -3.71 -22.11 -1.82
N PHE A 211 -4.43 -21.71 -2.86
CA PHE A 211 -5.87 -21.42 -2.84
C PHE A 211 -6.57 -22.13 -4.01
N PRO A 212 -6.74 -23.47 -3.94
CA PRO A 212 -7.21 -24.26 -5.07
C PRO A 212 -8.66 -23.95 -5.46
N GLY A 213 -9.50 -23.57 -4.50
CA GLY A 213 -10.90 -23.23 -4.71
C GLY A 213 -11.15 -21.80 -5.20
N LEU A 214 -10.15 -20.90 -5.10
CA LEU A 214 -10.36 -19.46 -5.26
C LEU A 214 -10.68 -19.12 -6.70
N ARG A 215 -11.79 -18.42 -6.91
CA ARG A 215 -12.30 -17.99 -8.22
C ARG A 215 -12.22 -16.50 -8.42
N SER A 216 -12.46 -15.73 -7.36
CA SER A 216 -12.47 -14.27 -7.43
C SER A 216 -11.92 -13.64 -6.17
N ALA A 217 -11.07 -12.64 -6.36
CA ALA A 217 -10.71 -11.65 -5.36
C ALA A 217 -10.85 -10.24 -5.98
N MET A 218 -10.96 -9.17 -5.20
CA MET A 218 -10.85 -7.81 -5.76
C MET A 218 -9.39 -7.38 -5.89
N SER A 219 -8.59 -7.65 -4.86
CA SER A 219 -7.14 -7.42 -4.85
C SER A 219 -6.41 -8.62 -4.22
N ILE A 220 -5.28 -9.00 -4.82
CA ILE A 220 -4.39 -10.05 -4.30
C ILE A 220 -2.99 -9.47 -4.16
N GLY A 221 -2.46 -9.44 -2.94
CA GLY A 221 -1.09 -9.02 -2.65
C GLY A 221 -0.26 -10.15 -2.05
N LEU A 222 0.85 -10.53 -2.69
CA LEU A 222 1.74 -11.60 -2.26
C LEU A 222 3.16 -11.10 -2.10
N TRP A 223 3.61 -10.92 -0.86
CA TRP A 223 4.89 -10.28 -0.55
C TRP A 223 5.81 -11.22 0.23
N GLY A 224 7.12 -11.16 0.01
CA GLY A 224 8.09 -11.94 0.80
C GLY A 224 8.86 -12.97 0.01
N ASN A 225 9.35 -14.02 0.69
CA ASN A 225 9.93 -15.19 0.02
C ASN A 225 8.78 -16.11 -0.39
N ILE A 226 8.25 -15.97 -1.60
CA ILE A 226 7.15 -16.81 -2.09
C ILE A 226 7.74 -17.98 -2.87
N SER A 227 7.52 -19.20 -2.36
CA SER A 227 8.02 -20.45 -2.98
C SER A 227 7.18 -20.88 -4.16
N SER A 228 5.85 -20.77 -4.04
CA SER A 228 4.92 -21.20 -5.07
C SER A 228 3.59 -20.46 -4.97
N ILE A 229 2.90 -20.34 -6.11
CA ILE A 229 1.53 -19.83 -6.19
C ILE A 229 0.68 -20.90 -6.88
N PHE A 230 -0.37 -21.36 -6.19
CA PHE A 230 -1.31 -22.34 -6.74
C PHE A 230 -2.75 -21.85 -6.59
N MET A 231 -3.26 -21.21 -7.65
CA MET A 231 -4.64 -20.72 -7.75
C MET A 231 -5.25 -21.09 -9.12
N PRO A 232 -5.38 -22.38 -9.44
CA PRO A 232 -5.74 -22.85 -10.78
C PRO A 232 -7.12 -22.38 -11.25
N ASN A 233 -8.03 -22.07 -10.32
CA ASN A 233 -9.39 -21.65 -10.60
C ASN A 233 -9.60 -20.13 -10.54
N LEU A 234 -8.55 -19.34 -10.26
CA LEU A 234 -8.67 -17.89 -10.14
C LEU A 234 -9.01 -17.29 -11.50
N GLN A 235 -10.18 -16.68 -11.62
CA GLN A 235 -10.71 -16.10 -12.86
C GLN A 235 -10.57 -14.59 -12.86
N THR A 236 -10.83 -13.93 -11.72
CA THR A 236 -10.95 -12.48 -11.64
C THR A 236 -10.18 -11.90 -10.45
N ALA A 237 -9.41 -10.83 -10.72
CA ALA A 237 -8.83 -9.93 -9.72
C ALA A 237 -9.03 -8.50 -10.24
N ALA A 238 -10.21 -7.95 -9.98
CA ALA A 238 -10.61 -6.65 -10.52
C ALA A 238 -11.52 -5.94 -9.53
N LEU A 239 -11.35 -4.63 -9.41
CA LEU A 239 -12.25 -3.77 -8.67
C LEU A 239 -13.57 -3.61 -9.46
N PRO A 240 -14.71 -3.49 -8.77
CA PRO A 240 -15.90 -2.95 -9.39
C PRO A 240 -15.61 -1.51 -9.78
N SER A 241 -16.12 -1.06 -10.92
CA SER A 241 -15.94 0.31 -11.46
C SER A 241 -16.32 1.45 -10.51
N THR A 242 -16.95 1.15 -9.37
CA THR A 242 -17.40 2.08 -8.33
C THR A 242 -16.44 2.16 -7.13
N ALA A 243 -15.44 1.31 -7.04
CA ALA A 243 -14.50 1.28 -5.93
C ALA A 243 -13.54 2.47 -6.00
N ASP A 244 -13.27 3.10 -4.84
CA ASP A 244 -12.28 4.17 -4.73
C ASP A 244 -10.87 3.57 -4.69
N PRO A 245 -10.00 3.85 -5.67
CA PRO A 245 -8.63 3.33 -5.71
C PRO A 245 -7.81 3.69 -4.47
N VAL A 246 -8.15 4.77 -3.76
CA VAL A 246 -7.44 5.22 -2.55
C VAL A 246 -7.51 4.18 -1.43
N ASN A 247 -8.54 3.34 -1.40
CA ASN A 247 -8.72 2.30 -0.38
C ASN A 247 -7.95 0.99 -0.68
N TYR A 248 -7.31 0.90 -1.85
CA TYR A 248 -6.58 -0.29 -2.30
C TYR A 248 -5.11 0.07 -2.53
N PRO A 249 -4.33 0.11 -1.46
CA PRO A 249 -2.97 0.67 -1.52
C PRO A 249 -1.96 -0.23 -2.19
N PHE A 250 -2.29 -1.52 -2.32
CA PHE A 250 -1.55 -2.45 -3.15
C PHE A 250 -1.88 -2.27 -4.63
N GLY A 251 -2.84 -1.42 -4.98
CA GLY A 251 -3.40 -1.29 -6.31
C GLY A 251 -4.50 -2.32 -6.57
N THR A 252 -4.96 -2.34 -7.82
CA THR A 252 -6.02 -3.21 -8.30
C THR A 252 -5.43 -4.50 -8.87
N GLY A 253 -6.17 -5.60 -8.76
CA GLY A 253 -5.78 -6.89 -9.34
C GLY A 253 -4.72 -7.65 -8.57
N ILE A 254 -3.64 -8.09 -9.24
CA ILE A 254 -2.64 -8.98 -8.62
C ILE A 254 -1.30 -8.26 -8.49
N VAL A 255 -0.80 -8.19 -7.26
CA VAL A 255 0.52 -7.66 -6.92
C VAL A 255 1.36 -8.75 -6.25
N VAL A 256 2.46 -9.12 -6.89
CA VAL A 256 3.43 -10.07 -6.36
C VAL A 256 4.77 -9.35 -6.22
N GLN A 257 5.33 -9.35 -5.02
CA GLN A 257 6.68 -8.89 -4.75
C GLN A 257 7.44 -10.00 -4.04
N THR A 258 8.22 -10.76 -4.80
CA THR A 258 8.92 -11.95 -4.30
C THR A 258 10.43 -11.75 -4.24
N PHE A 259 11.09 -12.39 -3.28
CA PHE A 259 12.54 -12.48 -3.22
C PHE A 259 12.99 -13.90 -2.85
N GLY A 260 14.27 -14.18 -3.03
CA GLY A 260 14.82 -15.51 -2.79
C GLY A 260 14.87 -16.35 -4.07
N ASN A 261 14.12 -17.45 -4.11
CA ASN A 261 14.12 -18.35 -5.25
C ASN A 261 13.32 -17.79 -6.43
N ALA A 262 13.54 -18.37 -7.61
CA ALA A 262 12.75 -18.06 -8.79
C ALA A 262 11.31 -18.51 -8.61
N LEU A 263 10.39 -17.56 -8.75
CA LEU A 263 8.95 -17.80 -8.69
C LEU A 263 8.37 -17.91 -10.10
N ASP A 264 7.77 -19.05 -10.39
CA ASP A 264 6.96 -19.24 -11.59
C ASP A 264 5.50 -18.82 -11.29
N VAL A 265 5.01 -17.83 -12.02
CA VAL A 265 3.64 -17.33 -11.89
C VAL A 265 2.78 -17.98 -12.96
N ASN A 266 1.97 -18.98 -12.60
CA ASN A 266 1.06 -19.65 -13.52
C ASN A 266 -0.38 -19.58 -13.02
N LEU A 267 -1.24 -18.85 -13.74
CA LEU A 267 -2.64 -18.66 -13.41
C LEU A 267 -3.51 -19.01 -14.64
N PRO A 268 -3.81 -20.31 -14.87
CA PRO A 268 -4.35 -20.78 -16.14
C PRO A 268 -5.79 -20.29 -16.42
N ALA A 269 -6.62 -20.12 -15.40
CA ALA A 269 -8.00 -19.64 -15.54
C ALA A 269 -8.12 -18.10 -15.48
N PHE A 270 -7.02 -17.39 -15.23
CA PHE A 270 -7.06 -15.96 -14.94
C PHE A 270 -7.31 -15.17 -16.22
N SER A 271 -8.46 -14.49 -16.27
CA SER A 271 -9.00 -13.92 -17.51
C SER A 271 -9.43 -12.46 -17.38
N ASN A 272 -9.66 -11.98 -16.15
CA ASN A 272 -10.03 -10.59 -15.89
C ASN A 272 -9.16 -10.00 -14.79
N ALA A 273 -8.41 -8.97 -15.13
CA ALA A 273 -7.57 -8.22 -14.21
C ALA A 273 -7.66 -6.73 -14.51
N ASP A 274 -7.75 -5.91 -13.46
CA ASP A 274 -7.55 -4.47 -13.64
C ASP A 274 -6.07 -4.14 -13.76
N GLY A 275 -5.27 -4.64 -12.84
CA GLY A 275 -3.82 -4.48 -12.82
C GLY A 275 -3.09 -5.79 -12.55
N ILE A 276 -1.87 -5.87 -13.06
CA ILE A 276 -0.89 -6.90 -12.71
C ILE A 276 0.43 -6.20 -12.43
N LYS A 277 0.98 -6.42 -11.24
CA LYS A 277 2.29 -5.92 -10.83
C LYS A 277 3.13 -7.05 -10.28
N LEU A 278 4.16 -7.47 -11.02
CA LEU A 278 5.04 -8.57 -10.64
C LEU A 278 6.46 -8.04 -10.45
N GLU A 279 7.03 -8.21 -9.25
CA GLU A 279 8.34 -7.69 -8.88
C GLU A 279 9.23 -8.77 -8.24
N GLY A 280 10.52 -8.68 -8.51
CA GLY A 280 11.57 -9.41 -7.78
C GLY A 280 12.10 -10.65 -8.48
N THR A 281 12.28 -11.76 -7.76
CA THR A 281 12.89 -12.99 -8.30
C THR A 281 11.89 -13.82 -9.09
N LEU A 282 11.54 -13.35 -10.31
CA LEU A 282 10.59 -14.02 -11.21
C LEU A 282 11.29 -15.00 -12.16
N GLY A 283 10.78 -16.23 -12.26
CA GLY A 283 11.25 -17.27 -13.18
C GLY A 283 10.50 -17.24 -14.52
N SER A 284 9.19 -17.45 -14.48
CA SER A 284 8.30 -17.44 -15.65
C SER A 284 6.94 -16.82 -15.32
N ILE A 285 6.23 -16.36 -16.35
CA ILE A 285 4.86 -15.83 -16.23
C ILE A 285 4.00 -16.51 -17.31
N GLU A 286 2.96 -17.23 -16.89
CA GLU A 286 2.02 -17.93 -17.74
C GLU A 286 0.58 -17.54 -17.38
N LEU A 287 -0.04 -16.71 -18.23
CA LEU A 287 -1.40 -16.20 -18.05
C LEU A 287 -2.25 -16.49 -19.30
N PRO A 288 -2.47 -17.77 -19.65
CA PRO A 288 -3.00 -18.19 -20.96
C PRO A 288 -4.47 -17.79 -21.23
N SER A 289 -5.20 -17.34 -20.21
CA SER A 289 -6.59 -16.88 -20.36
C SER A 289 -6.74 -15.35 -20.31
N LEU A 290 -5.63 -14.61 -20.14
CA LEU A 290 -5.66 -13.17 -19.95
C LEU A 290 -5.49 -12.43 -21.28
N TYR A 291 -6.61 -11.96 -21.84
CA TYR A 291 -6.63 -11.27 -23.12
C TYR A 291 -6.56 -9.75 -22.99
N ASN A 292 -7.12 -9.17 -21.93
CA ASN A 292 -7.21 -7.73 -21.73
C ASN A 292 -6.93 -7.35 -20.29
N ILE A 293 -6.29 -6.19 -20.10
CA ILE A 293 -6.05 -5.56 -18.81
C ILE A 293 -6.40 -4.08 -18.94
N SER A 294 -7.23 -3.57 -18.03
CA SER A 294 -7.75 -2.21 -18.09
C SER A 294 -6.69 -1.17 -17.67
N GLU A 295 -5.89 -1.48 -16.64
CA GLU A 295 -4.87 -0.61 -16.07
C GLU A 295 -3.45 -1.04 -16.51
N ALA A 296 -2.58 -1.42 -15.57
CA ALA A 296 -1.16 -1.65 -15.81
C ALA A 296 -0.80 -3.14 -15.84
N TYR A 297 0.00 -3.54 -16.83
CA TYR A 297 0.81 -4.76 -16.82
C TYR A 297 2.25 -4.37 -16.52
N TYR A 298 2.66 -4.54 -15.27
CA TYR A 298 3.95 -4.16 -14.76
C TYR A 298 4.75 -5.40 -14.37
N VAL A 299 5.96 -5.54 -14.89
CA VAL A 299 6.91 -6.60 -14.55
C VAL A 299 8.26 -5.97 -14.27
N ASN A 300 8.86 -6.25 -13.11
CA ASN A 300 10.20 -5.81 -12.75
C ASN A 300 10.98 -6.98 -12.15
N THR A 301 11.84 -7.62 -12.94
CA THR A 301 12.57 -8.83 -12.51
C THR A 301 14.02 -8.55 -12.16
N THR A 302 14.50 -9.15 -11.07
CA THR A 302 15.93 -9.11 -10.68
C THR A 302 16.74 -10.25 -11.30
N MET A 303 16.09 -11.19 -12.00
CA MET A 303 16.74 -12.32 -12.66
C MET A 303 16.50 -12.31 -14.16
N ASN A 304 17.39 -12.99 -14.88
CA ASN A 304 17.27 -13.15 -16.32
C ASN A 304 15.96 -13.85 -16.70
N MET A 305 15.08 -13.13 -17.40
CA MET A 305 13.75 -13.61 -17.75
C MET A 305 13.44 -13.38 -19.23
N ASN A 306 12.75 -14.34 -19.84
CA ASN A 306 12.08 -14.16 -21.13
C ASN A 306 10.64 -13.74 -20.88
N ILE A 307 10.22 -12.59 -21.44
CA ILE A 307 8.85 -12.12 -21.33
C ILE A 307 8.09 -12.43 -22.62
N THR A 308 7.00 -13.16 -22.48
CA THR A 308 5.96 -13.29 -23.51
C THR A 308 4.67 -12.71 -22.95
N THR A 309 3.95 -11.95 -23.77
CA THR A 309 2.64 -11.40 -23.40
C THR A 309 1.49 -12.19 -24.00
N TYR A 310 1.74 -13.21 -24.83
CA TYR A 310 0.66 -14.00 -25.41
C TYR A 310 -0.19 -14.68 -24.31
N PRO A 311 -1.54 -14.60 -24.37
CA PRO A 311 -2.37 -14.07 -25.46
C PRO A 311 -2.84 -12.62 -25.29
N LEU A 312 -2.29 -11.84 -24.36
CA LEU A 312 -2.67 -10.46 -24.07
C LEU A 312 -2.72 -9.61 -25.35
N GLN A 313 -3.88 -9.04 -25.63
CA GLN A 313 -4.19 -8.23 -26.81
C GLN A 313 -4.31 -6.74 -26.47
N ALA A 314 -4.77 -6.41 -25.26
CA ALA A 314 -4.91 -5.02 -24.83
C ALA A 314 -4.40 -4.81 -23.39
N ALA A 315 -3.65 -3.73 -23.19
CA ALA A 315 -3.26 -3.26 -21.87
C ALA A 315 -3.37 -1.73 -21.82
N GLY A 316 -3.74 -1.14 -20.68
CA GLY A 316 -3.64 0.31 -20.50
C GLY A 316 -2.18 0.74 -20.55
N ASN A 317 -1.39 0.31 -19.57
CA ASN A 317 0.04 0.58 -19.48
C ASN A 317 0.84 -0.73 -19.49
N LEU A 318 1.95 -0.79 -20.23
CA LEU A 318 2.92 -1.89 -20.16
C LEU A 318 4.24 -1.36 -19.65
N THR A 319 4.68 -1.86 -18.50
CA THR A 319 5.97 -1.48 -17.91
C THR A 319 6.79 -2.73 -17.67
N LEU A 320 7.90 -2.89 -18.39
CA LEU A 320 8.80 -4.05 -18.29
C LEU A 320 10.18 -3.58 -17.86
N LEU A 321 10.63 -3.94 -16.66
CA LEU A 321 11.87 -3.48 -16.05
C LEU A 321 12.76 -4.67 -15.66
N GLY A 322 14.06 -4.39 -15.52
CA GLY A 322 15.01 -5.31 -14.89
C GLY A 322 15.77 -6.18 -15.89
N HIS A 323 16.04 -7.43 -15.52
CA HIS A 323 16.95 -8.34 -16.23
C HIS A 323 16.24 -9.12 -17.34
N LEU A 324 15.89 -8.44 -18.43
CA LEU A 324 15.11 -9.02 -19.53
C LEU A 324 16.02 -9.57 -20.63
N GLN A 325 15.91 -10.85 -20.96
CA GLN A 325 16.69 -11.47 -22.05
C GLN A 325 16.01 -11.33 -23.42
N THR A 326 14.73 -11.69 -23.49
CA THR A 326 13.92 -11.56 -24.71
C THR A 326 12.54 -11.01 -24.35
N ILE A 327 11.96 -10.25 -25.27
CA ILE A 327 10.64 -9.64 -25.12
C ILE A 327 9.82 -9.98 -26.36
N ASN A 328 8.69 -10.65 -26.16
CA ASN A 328 7.70 -10.94 -27.19
C ASN A 328 6.35 -10.29 -26.83
N ILE A 329 6.07 -9.18 -27.51
CA ILE A 329 4.83 -8.40 -27.38
C ILE A 329 3.98 -8.43 -28.65
N SER A 330 4.14 -9.47 -29.46
CA SER A 330 3.49 -9.58 -30.78
C SER A 330 1.97 -9.78 -30.70
N SER A 331 1.44 -10.24 -29.56
CA SER A 331 -0.01 -10.41 -29.36
C SER A 331 -0.73 -9.10 -29.06
N ILE A 332 -0.03 -8.09 -28.55
CA ILE A 332 -0.63 -6.81 -28.13
C ILE A 332 -1.01 -6.00 -29.37
N GLN A 333 -2.31 -5.72 -29.48
CA GLN A 333 -2.93 -4.91 -30.52
C GLN A 333 -3.19 -3.48 -30.06
N PHE A 334 -3.49 -3.29 -28.77
CA PHE A 334 -3.78 -2.00 -28.18
C PHE A 334 -2.96 -1.76 -26.92
N ILE A 335 -2.35 -0.58 -26.84
CA ILE A 335 -1.63 -0.11 -25.67
C ILE A 335 -1.68 1.40 -25.56
N ALA A 336 -1.94 1.95 -24.37
CA ALA A 336 -2.00 3.40 -24.16
C ALA A 336 -0.61 3.98 -23.84
N SER A 337 0.16 3.32 -22.97
CA SER A 337 1.53 3.72 -22.61
C SER A 337 2.46 2.51 -22.50
N THR A 338 3.75 2.70 -22.81
CA THR A 338 4.77 1.64 -22.71
C THR A 338 6.08 2.17 -22.16
N GLU A 339 6.71 1.40 -21.28
CA GLU A 339 8.03 1.66 -20.74
C GLU A 339 8.80 0.32 -20.65
N ILE A 340 10.01 0.24 -21.21
CA ILE A 340 10.80 -1.00 -21.22
C ILE A 340 12.25 -0.70 -20.78
N LEU A 341 12.59 -0.92 -19.52
CA LEU A 341 13.95 -0.70 -19.02
C LEU A 341 14.67 -2.04 -18.79
N ALA A 342 15.33 -2.55 -19.83
CA ALA A 342 16.10 -3.78 -19.75
C ALA A 342 17.58 -3.53 -19.45
N SER A 343 18.11 -4.20 -18.41
CA SER A 343 19.54 -4.12 -18.07
C SER A 343 20.44 -4.97 -18.96
N THR A 344 19.88 -5.98 -19.64
CA THR A 344 20.63 -6.88 -20.51
C THR A 344 20.86 -6.25 -21.88
N TYR A 345 22.10 -6.30 -22.36
CA TYR A 345 22.49 -5.76 -23.66
C TYR A 345 21.88 -6.58 -24.80
N GLY A 346 21.25 -5.92 -25.78
CA GLY A 346 20.77 -6.57 -27.02
C GLY A 346 19.26 -6.51 -27.28
N ILE A 347 18.46 -5.88 -26.42
CA ILE A 347 17.05 -5.60 -26.74
C ILE A 347 16.99 -4.38 -27.67
N GLU A 348 16.89 -4.64 -28.96
CA GLU A 348 16.66 -3.59 -29.95
C GLU A 348 15.16 -3.25 -30.00
N CYS A 349 14.72 -2.05 -29.54
CA CYS A 349 13.32 -1.58 -29.69
C CYS A 349 12.88 -1.61 -31.19
N THR A 350 13.82 -1.67 -32.14
CA THR A 350 13.59 -1.74 -33.58
C THR A 350 13.37 -3.15 -34.12
N SER A 351 13.45 -4.18 -33.27
CA SER A 351 13.22 -5.57 -33.66
C SER A 351 11.82 -5.73 -34.31
N PRO A 352 11.70 -6.54 -35.37
CA PRO A 352 10.40 -6.88 -35.97
C PRO A 352 9.41 -7.54 -34.99
N ALA A 353 9.85 -7.99 -33.80
CA ALA A 353 8.96 -8.48 -32.75
C ALA A 353 8.23 -7.35 -31.99
N ILE A 354 8.76 -6.12 -32.05
CA ILE A 354 8.26 -4.93 -31.33
C ILE A 354 7.66 -3.94 -32.34
N ALA A 355 8.33 -3.70 -33.47
CA ALA A 355 7.95 -2.65 -34.42
C ALA A 355 6.51 -2.78 -35.02
N PRO A 356 5.97 -3.96 -35.37
CA PRO A 356 4.66 -4.06 -36.02
C PRO A 356 3.46 -3.74 -35.10
N SER A 357 3.50 -4.17 -33.83
CA SER A 357 2.44 -3.85 -32.85
C SER A 357 2.39 -2.35 -32.56
N TRP A 358 3.54 -1.67 -32.65
CA TRP A 358 3.66 -0.23 -32.43
C TRP A 358 3.17 0.59 -33.63
N VAL A 359 3.45 0.11 -34.84
CA VAL A 359 3.02 0.76 -36.09
C VAL A 359 1.52 0.57 -36.36
N ALA A 360 0.92 -0.54 -35.91
CA ALA A 360 -0.50 -0.80 -36.05
C ALA A 360 -1.36 0.18 -35.23
N ASN A 361 -0.88 0.58 -34.04
CA ASN A 361 -1.47 1.64 -33.25
C ASN A 361 -1.00 2.99 -33.84
N LYS A 362 -1.67 3.47 -34.90
CA LYS A 362 -1.33 4.65 -35.75
C LYS A 362 -1.03 5.99 -35.03
N THR A 363 -1.10 6.00 -33.71
CA THR A 363 -0.80 7.09 -32.78
C THR A 363 0.65 7.12 -32.30
N LEU A 364 1.42 6.04 -32.46
CA LEU A 364 2.78 5.92 -31.92
C LEU A 364 3.83 6.13 -33.02
N THR A 365 4.48 7.30 -33.07
CA THR A 365 5.75 7.45 -33.77
C THR A 365 6.88 7.17 -32.78
N ILE A 366 7.74 6.19 -33.10
CA ILE A 366 9.02 5.98 -32.38
C ILE A 366 9.93 7.13 -32.81
N ASP A 367 9.76 8.31 -32.23
CA ASP A 367 10.45 9.52 -32.68
C ASP A 367 11.85 9.65 -32.05
N GLU A 368 12.15 8.99 -30.92
CA GLU A 368 13.48 9.11 -30.30
C GLU A 368 13.82 7.91 -29.41
N TYR A 369 14.91 7.22 -29.78
CA TYR A 369 15.62 6.25 -28.94
C TYR A 369 16.51 7.05 -27.97
N TYR A 370 16.11 7.16 -26.71
CA TYR A 370 17.00 7.65 -25.66
C TYR A 370 17.51 6.44 -24.86
N ALA A 371 18.68 5.94 -25.26
CA ALA A 371 19.51 5.17 -24.35
C ALA A 371 20.17 6.17 -23.38
N TYR A 372 19.53 6.44 -22.24
CA TYR A 372 20.18 7.21 -21.18
C TYR A 372 20.81 6.23 -20.19
N ARG A 373 22.12 6.42 -19.95
CA ARG A 373 22.83 5.73 -18.88
C ARG A 373 22.78 6.64 -17.66
N SER A 374 22.04 6.23 -16.63
CA SER A 374 22.25 6.77 -15.28
C SER A 374 23.74 6.62 -14.95
N SER A 375 24.38 7.65 -14.39
CA SER A 375 25.84 7.69 -14.18
C SER A 375 26.41 6.47 -13.46
N ASN A 376 25.58 5.69 -12.74
CA ASN A 376 25.92 4.42 -12.09
C ASN A 376 24.89 3.27 -12.32
N GLY A 377 23.97 3.36 -13.30
CA GLY A 377 22.86 2.40 -13.48
C GLY A 377 22.91 1.56 -14.77
N PRO A 378 22.04 0.54 -14.90
CA PRO A 378 21.85 -0.23 -16.14
C PRO A 378 21.40 0.67 -17.30
N TRP A 379 21.54 0.18 -18.54
CA TRP A 379 20.97 0.86 -19.71
C TRP A 379 19.45 0.97 -19.54
N ALA A 380 18.92 2.19 -19.62
CA ALA A 380 17.49 2.44 -19.64
C ALA A 380 17.08 2.72 -21.10
N TYR A 381 16.16 1.92 -21.63
CA TYR A 381 15.63 2.06 -22.99
C TYR A 381 14.20 2.59 -22.95
N ILE A 382 14.02 3.90 -22.82
CA ILE A 382 12.66 4.42 -22.80
C ILE A 382 12.14 4.51 -24.24
N CYS A 383 11.39 3.51 -24.69
CA CYS A 383 10.72 3.55 -25.97
C CYS A 383 9.40 4.37 -25.78
N TYR A 384 9.43 5.70 -25.94
CA TYR A 384 8.21 6.54 -25.78
C TYR A 384 7.29 6.49 -27.02
N PRO A 385 5.96 6.53 -26.81
CA PRO A 385 5.02 7.18 -27.71
C PRO A 385 5.46 8.62 -28.02
N GLY A 386 6.16 8.86 -29.13
CA GLY A 386 6.32 10.23 -29.59
C GLY A 386 4.93 10.77 -29.93
N PRO A 387 4.45 11.91 -29.35
CA PRO A 387 3.49 12.69 -30.09
C PRO A 387 4.16 12.96 -31.43
N LYS A 388 3.42 12.86 -32.53
CA LYS A 388 3.86 13.47 -33.78
C LYS A 388 4.05 14.95 -33.47
N PHE A 389 5.25 15.33 -33.03
CA PHE A 389 5.83 16.56 -33.46
C PHE A 389 5.91 16.33 -34.95
N HIS A 390 4.83 16.71 -35.64
CA HIS A 390 5.00 17.49 -36.84
C HIS A 390 6.12 18.43 -36.43
N LYS A 391 7.35 18.11 -36.87
CA LYS A 391 8.36 19.12 -37.10
C LYS A 391 7.53 20.11 -37.88
N LYS A 392 6.97 21.12 -37.18
CA LYS A 392 6.41 22.28 -37.82
C LYS A 392 7.61 22.65 -38.64
N LYS A 393 7.57 22.33 -39.94
CA LYS A 393 8.57 22.83 -40.86
C LYS A 393 8.55 24.30 -40.48
N LEU A 394 9.60 24.75 -39.80
CA LEU A 394 9.79 26.14 -39.52
C LEU A 394 9.80 26.66 -40.93
N TYR A 395 8.65 27.19 -41.38
CA TYR A 395 8.53 27.81 -42.68
C TYR A 395 9.71 28.76 -42.65
N PRO A 396 10.71 28.59 -43.53
CA PRO A 396 11.93 29.36 -43.45
C PRO A 396 11.46 30.79 -43.42
N VAL A 397 11.61 31.45 -42.26
CA VAL A 397 11.12 32.81 -42.08
C VAL A 397 11.85 33.57 -43.14
N SER A 398 11.10 34.08 -44.12
CA SER A 398 11.73 34.69 -45.29
C SER A 398 12.72 35.72 -44.77
N THR A 399 13.87 35.85 -45.42
CA THR A 399 14.94 36.74 -44.96
C THR A 399 14.41 38.16 -44.69
N GLY A 400 13.32 38.57 -45.35
CA GLY A 400 12.60 39.82 -45.08
C GLY A 400 11.88 39.90 -43.71
N GLY A 401 11.35 38.80 -43.18
CA GLY A 401 10.71 38.76 -41.86
C GLY A 401 11.69 38.95 -40.70
N ILE A 402 12.90 38.38 -40.83
CA ILE A 402 13.97 38.55 -39.84
C ILE A 402 14.46 40.00 -39.80
N VAL A 403 14.64 40.62 -40.98
CA VAL A 403 15.03 42.04 -41.09
C VAL A 403 13.92 42.95 -40.56
N GLY A 404 12.64 42.62 -40.83
CA GLY A 404 11.49 43.37 -40.32
C GLY A 404 11.42 43.41 -38.78
N ILE A 405 11.66 42.28 -38.11
CA ILE A 405 11.65 42.18 -36.64
C ILE A 405 12.86 42.91 -36.04
N ALA A 406 14.04 42.78 -36.65
CA ALA A 406 15.26 43.43 -36.19
C ALA A 406 15.14 44.97 -36.25
N VAL A 407 14.55 45.52 -37.31
CA VAL A 407 14.34 46.97 -37.44
C VAL A 407 13.16 47.45 -36.59
N GLY A 408 12.06 46.69 -36.54
CA GLY A 408 10.84 47.06 -35.81
C GLY A 408 11.00 47.08 -34.29
N ILE A 409 11.82 46.19 -33.72
CA ILE A 409 12.01 46.09 -32.26
C ILE A 409 13.37 46.67 -31.82
N GLY A 410 14.42 46.54 -32.63
CA GLY A 410 15.77 46.96 -32.25
C GLY A 410 15.91 48.48 -32.06
N VAL A 411 15.33 49.27 -32.96
CA VAL A 411 15.46 50.74 -32.92
C VAL A 411 14.71 51.36 -31.73
N PRO A 412 13.44 51.00 -31.44
CA PRO A 412 12.74 51.52 -30.26
C PRO A 412 13.42 51.15 -28.94
N LEU A 413 13.98 49.94 -28.84
CA LEU A 413 14.60 49.45 -27.62
C LEU A 413 15.93 50.15 -27.34
N LEU A 414 16.72 50.44 -28.38
CA LEU A 414 17.92 51.27 -28.27
C LEU A 414 17.59 52.72 -27.85
N LEU A 415 16.56 53.32 -28.44
CA LEU A 415 16.11 54.66 -28.07
C LEU A 415 15.62 54.71 -26.61
N PHE A 416 14.92 53.67 -26.15
CA PHE A 416 14.49 53.56 -24.77
C PHE A 416 15.68 53.46 -23.80
N ILE A 417 16.70 52.67 -24.13
CA ILE A 417 17.93 52.55 -23.31
C ILE A 417 18.66 53.90 -23.23
N VAL A 418 18.84 54.60 -24.36
CA VAL A 418 19.49 55.92 -24.39
C VAL A 418 18.71 56.94 -23.55
N TRP A 419 17.39 56.97 -23.69
CA TRP A 419 16.54 57.84 -22.87
C TRP A 419 16.61 57.50 -21.37
N PHE A 420 16.64 56.20 -21.02
CA PHE A 420 16.74 55.76 -19.64
C PHE A 420 18.07 56.15 -18.98
N VAL A 421 19.18 56.02 -19.71
CA VAL A 421 20.51 56.46 -19.25
C VAL A 421 20.56 57.97 -19.08
N HIS A 422 20.04 58.74 -20.04
CA HIS A 422 19.98 60.20 -19.97
C HIS A 422 19.11 60.67 -18.78
N ARG A 423 17.95 60.03 -18.56
CA ARG A 423 17.06 60.33 -17.42
C ARG A 423 17.71 60.01 -16.07
N ARG A 424 18.51 58.95 -15.97
CA ARG A 424 19.26 58.64 -14.74
C ARG A 424 20.40 59.63 -14.47
N GLY A 425 21.08 60.14 -15.50
CA GLY A 425 22.12 61.17 -15.37
C GLY A 425 21.59 62.45 -14.71
N ASN A 426 20.46 62.97 -15.20
CA ASN A 426 19.86 64.21 -14.68
C ASN A 426 19.38 64.08 -13.22
N LYS A 427 18.96 62.89 -12.78
CA LYS A 427 18.59 62.65 -11.37
C LYS A 427 19.78 62.70 -10.42
N LYS A 428 21.00 62.40 -10.87
CA LYS A 428 22.21 62.50 -10.01
C LYS A 428 22.57 63.96 -9.74
N ILE A 429 22.50 64.81 -10.76
CA ILE A 429 22.77 66.25 -10.64
C ILE A 429 21.75 66.91 -9.69
N ALA A 430 20.46 66.56 -9.80
CA ALA A 430 19.43 67.08 -8.89
C ALA A 430 19.66 66.69 -7.42
N ARG A 431 20.15 65.46 -7.16
CA ARG A 431 20.45 64.98 -5.79
C ARG A 431 21.67 65.65 -5.18
N GLU A 432 22.67 66.02 -5.97
CA GLU A 432 23.84 66.77 -5.47
C GLU A 432 23.51 68.22 -5.15
N VAL A 433 22.62 68.86 -5.93
CA VAL A 433 22.15 70.21 -5.64
C VAL A 433 21.39 70.27 -4.32
N GLU A 434 20.53 69.28 -4.03
CA GLU A 434 19.77 69.22 -2.78
C GLU A 434 20.67 68.96 -1.56
N LYS A 435 21.67 68.05 -1.69
CA LYS A 435 22.65 67.81 -0.62
C LYS A 435 23.45 69.06 -0.25
N ARG A 436 23.81 69.90 -1.23
CA ARG A 436 24.49 71.19 -0.96
C ARG A 436 23.57 72.21 -0.27
N ARG A 437 22.26 72.11 -0.46
CA ARG A 437 21.25 72.96 0.20
C ARG A 437 21.07 72.58 1.66
N GLN A 438 20.97 71.29 1.98
CA GLN A 438 20.92 70.79 3.36
C GLN A 438 22.21 71.03 4.16
N ALA A 439 23.38 70.96 3.51
CA ALA A 439 24.64 71.26 4.19
C ALA A 439 24.76 72.71 4.67
N ARG A 440 24.14 73.69 3.98
CA ARG A 440 24.11 75.10 4.44
C ARG A 440 23.14 75.37 5.58
N ILE A 441 22.04 74.61 5.66
CA ILE A 441 21.05 74.75 6.74
C ILE A 441 21.63 74.19 8.04
N ASN A 442 22.37 73.08 7.97
CA ASN A 442 22.96 72.44 9.14
C ASN A 442 24.22 73.12 9.69
N SER A 443 24.89 73.98 8.91
CA SER A 443 26.07 74.74 9.37
C SER A 443 25.73 76.07 10.06
N GLY A 444 24.45 76.43 10.18
CA GLY A 444 24.00 77.72 10.73
C GLY A 444 23.42 77.68 12.15
N LEU A 445 23.36 76.51 12.82
CA LEU A 445 22.52 76.33 14.02
C LEU A 445 23.20 75.74 15.26
N ASN A 446 24.53 75.58 15.28
CA ASN A 446 25.26 75.11 16.47
C ASN A 446 26.27 76.16 16.94
N GLY A 447 25.78 77.15 17.67
CA GLY A 447 26.55 78.13 18.41
C GLY A 447 25.77 78.55 19.65
N ALA A 448 25.71 77.68 20.66
CA ALA A 448 25.44 78.05 22.04
C ALA A 448 25.80 76.88 22.96
N ASP A 449 26.80 77.14 23.79
CA ASP A 449 27.30 76.34 24.90
C ASP A 449 26.22 76.01 25.93
N GLY A 450 26.49 75.01 26.78
CA GLY A 450 25.77 74.89 28.04
C GLY A 450 25.87 73.51 28.69
N HIS A 451 26.86 73.36 29.57
CA HIS A 451 26.97 72.30 30.55
C HIS A 451 25.69 72.13 31.40
N GLU A 452 25.55 70.95 32.01
CA GLU A 452 25.46 70.78 33.48
C GLU A 452 24.40 69.76 33.96
N LEU A 453 24.93 68.69 34.58
CA LEU A 453 24.47 67.94 35.76
C LEU A 453 22.99 67.53 35.91
N GLN A 454 22.83 66.20 35.98
CA GLN A 454 22.44 65.47 37.20
C GLN A 454 20.95 65.29 37.56
N ASP A 455 20.66 64.02 37.83
CA ASP A 455 19.71 63.44 38.78
C ASP A 455 18.21 63.25 38.45
N ARG A 456 17.84 61.96 38.62
CA ARG A 456 16.68 61.39 39.31
C ARG A 456 15.23 61.63 38.84
N CYS A 457 14.58 60.46 38.69
CA CYS A 457 13.27 60.07 39.22
C CYS A 457 11.98 60.38 38.42
N HIS A 458 11.33 59.26 38.04
CA HIS A 458 9.90 58.94 38.24
C HIS A 458 8.78 59.62 37.42
N ARG A 459 7.72 58.79 37.22
CA ARG A 459 6.33 59.04 36.78
C ARG A 459 6.10 59.13 35.28
N GLU A 460 5.44 58.14 34.67
CA GLU A 460 3.98 57.86 34.57
C GLU A 460 3.52 58.21 33.14
N PRO A 461 2.85 57.30 32.41
CA PRO A 461 2.18 57.66 31.16
C PRO A 461 0.74 58.15 31.41
N PRO A 462 0.29 59.24 30.77
CA PRO A 462 -1.12 59.63 30.71
C PRO A 462 -1.75 59.10 29.39
N PRO A 463 -3.04 59.37 29.10
CA PRO A 463 -4.12 58.47 29.46
C PRO A 463 -4.76 57.81 28.24
N VAL A 464 -5.52 56.76 28.57
CA VAL A 464 -6.55 56.09 27.79
C VAL A 464 -7.42 57.09 27.00
N TYR A 465 -7.53 56.86 25.69
CA TYR A 465 -8.73 57.21 24.92
C TYR A 465 -9.43 55.91 24.51
N LYS A 466 -10.67 55.77 25.00
CA LYS A 466 -11.68 54.86 24.47
C LYS A 466 -12.21 55.48 23.18
N GLU A 467 -12.31 54.68 22.12
CA GLU A 467 -13.43 54.81 21.19
C GLU A 467 -14.02 53.42 20.94
N GLU A 468 -15.33 53.37 21.19
CA GLU A 468 -16.25 52.28 20.89
C GLU A 468 -16.51 52.23 19.39
N GLY A 469 -16.73 51.04 18.84
CA GLY A 469 -17.12 50.90 17.45
C GLY A 469 -17.13 49.46 16.97
N GLU A 470 -18.19 48.74 17.33
CA GLU A 470 -18.99 47.88 16.44
C GLU A 470 -18.25 47.04 15.37
N SER A 471 -18.17 45.72 15.57
CA SER A 471 -19.16 44.71 15.14
C SER A 471 -18.89 44.11 13.75
N LEU A 472 -18.76 42.78 13.78
CA LEU A 472 -19.05 41.80 12.72
C LEU A 472 -18.15 41.74 11.48
N GLY A 473 -17.56 40.56 11.27
CA GLY A 473 -17.17 40.10 9.93
C GLY A 473 -15.92 39.25 9.91
N THR A 474 -16.07 37.97 10.24
CA THR A 474 -15.05 36.91 10.17
C THR A 474 -14.47 36.74 8.77
N GLY A 475 -13.15 36.93 8.62
CA GLY A 475 -12.36 36.51 7.46
C GLY A 475 -11.07 35.87 7.96
N ARG A 476 -11.02 34.53 7.95
CA ARG A 476 -9.87 33.73 8.37
C ARG A 476 -8.87 33.66 7.23
N ALA A 477 -7.72 34.31 7.41
CA ALA A 477 -6.56 34.23 6.54
C ALA A 477 -5.52 33.27 7.11
N ASP A 478 -4.72 32.73 6.19
CA ASP A 478 -3.58 31.84 6.33
C ASP A 478 -2.66 32.11 7.53
N SER A 479 -2.29 31.03 8.23
CA SER A 479 -1.10 31.01 9.09
C SER A 479 0.00 30.23 8.40
N GLY A 480 0.99 30.99 7.94
CA GLY A 480 2.25 30.51 7.39
C GLY A 480 3.14 29.83 8.42
N VAL A 481 3.94 28.90 7.90
CA VAL A 481 4.92 28.05 8.56
C VAL A 481 6.10 28.87 9.07
N GLY A 482 6.38 28.76 10.37
CA GLY A 482 7.59 29.26 11.02
C GLY A 482 8.68 28.20 11.02
N VAL A 483 9.82 28.54 10.41
CA VAL A 483 11.07 27.75 10.40
C VAL A 483 11.72 27.83 11.79
N GLY A 484 11.85 26.67 12.45
CA GLY A 484 12.53 26.50 13.74
C GLY A 484 13.94 25.92 13.55
N GLN A 485 14.91 26.53 14.22
CA GLN A 485 16.36 26.33 14.11
C GLN A 485 16.84 25.02 14.77
N THR A 486 17.84 24.41 14.15
CA THR A 486 18.66 23.29 14.66
C THR A 486 19.64 23.72 15.76
N PRO A 487 19.84 22.93 16.83
CA PRO A 487 20.99 23.04 17.72
C PRO A 487 22.12 22.04 17.34
N PRO A 488 23.38 22.33 17.73
CA PRO A 488 24.55 21.58 17.28
C PRO A 488 25.04 20.53 18.29
N GLY A 489 25.69 19.48 17.75
CA GLY A 489 26.79 18.81 18.42
C GLY A 489 26.50 17.40 18.95
N TYR A 490 26.94 16.38 18.19
CA TYR A 490 27.52 15.19 18.79
C TYR A 490 28.53 14.57 17.83
N HIS A 491 29.79 14.53 18.27
CA HIS A 491 30.84 13.71 17.68
C HIS A 491 30.64 12.28 18.15
N ASP A 492 30.79 11.29 17.27
CA ASP A 492 31.58 10.10 17.59
C ASP A 492 32.02 9.36 16.33
N ALA A 493 33.24 8.87 16.42
CA ALA A 493 34.01 8.23 15.37
C ALA A 493 33.83 6.70 15.44
N HIS A 494 33.64 6.06 14.28
CA HIS A 494 33.94 4.63 14.14
C HIS A 494 34.76 4.38 12.87
N THR A 495 36.05 4.17 13.11
CA THR A 495 37.04 3.57 12.23
C THR A 495 36.81 2.06 12.18
N PHE A 496 36.70 1.49 10.98
CA PHE A 496 36.79 0.04 10.75
C PHE A 496 38.24 -0.35 10.47
N PRO A 497 38.78 -1.42 11.09
CA PRO A 497 40.03 -2.01 10.64
C PRO A 497 39.78 -2.97 9.47
N LYS A 498 40.68 -2.89 8.49
CA LYS A 498 41.02 -3.96 7.55
C LYS A 498 42.02 -4.89 8.25
N ASP A 499 41.88 -6.19 8.03
CA ASP A 499 42.91 -7.23 7.94
C ASP A 499 42.21 -8.40 7.18
N GLU A 500 42.60 -8.82 5.98
CA GLU A 500 43.71 -9.74 5.62
C GLU A 500 43.73 -11.07 6.41
N GLU A 501 43.08 -12.10 5.86
CA GLU A 501 43.71 -13.37 5.43
C GLU A 501 42.90 -14.04 4.30
#